data_AF-A0A536ITL5-F1
#
_entry.id   AF-A0A536ITL5-F1
#
_cell.length_a   1.000
_cell.length_b   1.000
_cell.length_c   1.000
_cell.angle_alpha   90.00
_cell.angle_beta   90.00
_cell.angle_gamma   90.00
#
_symmetry.space_group_name_H-M   'P 1'
#
loop_
_entity.id
_entity.type
_entity.pdbx_description
1 polymer ?
#
loop_
_entity_poly.entity_id
_entity_poly.type
_entity_poly.pdbx_seq_one_letter_code
_entity_poly.pdbx_strand_id
1 'polypeptide(L)'
;MARTDARTVARPASRGRGPSRGRADICRLIGGRGTAAGDPLPASAATRLLAASAAEGGDVRSIAPDELIGRVERSGLRGRGGAGYPLAKKLAAVRAAVPASGREPLVVVNAYDADPDSPLSQTLIERTLLLVAKGAMIAAVAVGAREAIIYMHPRAEAARRALEKELGMIEGSLGGVLISIAVGPGGFMGGEESALMNLL
;
A
#
# COMPACT_ATOMS: atom_id res chain seq x y z
N MET A 1 54.91 -32.09 -1.43
CA MET A 1 53.95 -31.61 -0.40
C MET A 1 53.74 -30.13 -0.60
N ALA A 2 52.71 -29.76 -1.36
CA ALA A 2 52.37 -28.37 -1.67
C ALA A 2 51.48 -27.80 -0.55
N ARG A 3 51.87 -26.65 0.02
CA ARG A 3 51.05 -25.85 0.92
C ARG A 3 50.33 -24.78 0.10
N THR A 4 49.00 -24.78 0.13
CA THR A 4 48.15 -23.80 -0.57
C THR A 4 47.78 -22.69 0.41
N ASP A 5 48.25 -21.47 0.15
CA ASP A 5 47.87 -20.27 0.90
C ASP A 5 46.45 -19.82 0.54
N ALA A 6 45.56 -19.84 1.53
CA ALA A 6 44.22 -19.28 1.44
C ALA A 6 44.29 -17.74 1.54
N ARG A 7 44.20 -17.05 0.40
CA ARG A 7 43.98 -15.59 0.38
C ARG A 7 42.54 -15.29 0.77
N THR A 8 42.35 -14.73 1.97
CA THR A 8 41.09 -14.14 2.42
C THR A 8 40.75 -12.93 1.56
N VAL A 9 39.76 -13.05 0.68
CA VAL A 9 39.20 -11.91 -0.07
C VAL A 9 38.27 -11.14 0.88
N ALA A 10 38.67 -9.92 1.23
CA ALA A 10 37.85 -9.01 2.03
C ALA A 10 36.57 -8.62 1.25
N ARG A 11 35.39 -8.85 1.85
CA ARG A 11 34.10 -8.35 1.33
C ARG A 11 34.07 -6.82 1.42
N PRO A 12 33.67 -6.10 0.36
CA PRO A 12 33.51 -4.66 0.46
C PRO A 12 32.34 -4.34 1.40
N ALA A 13 32.57 -3.38 2.30
CA ALA A 13 31.57 -2.87 3.22
C ALA A 13 30.37 -2.31 2.43
N SER A 14 29.18 -2.87 2.65
CA SER A 14 27.93 -2.34 2.10
C SER A 14 27.65 -0.99 2.73
N ARG A 15 27.85 0.10 1.97
CA ARG A 15 27.44 1.45 2.37
C ARG A 15 25.94 1.44 2.63
N GLY A 16 25.56 1.56 3.91
CA GLY A 16 24.17 1.70 4.34
C GLY A 16 23.53 2.89 3.63
N ARG A 17 22.60 2.61 2.73
CA ARG A 17 21.79 3.64 2.08
C ARG A 17 20.66 3.98 3.06
N GLY A 18 20.75 5.13 3.72
CA GLY A 18 19.65 5.69 4.52
C GLY A 18 18.36 5.79 3.68
N PRO A 19 17.18 5.94 4.32
CA PRO A 19 15.92 6.03 3.59
C PRO A 19 16.00 7.15 2.55
N SER A 20 15.72 6.82 1.28
CA SER A 20 15.70 7.83 0.21
C SER A 20 14.70 8.93 0.59
N ARG A 21 15.00 10.19 0.26
CA ARG A 21 14.12 11.33 0.55
C ARG A 21 12.65 11.05 0.12
N GLY A 22 12.46 10.37 -1.01
CA GLY A 22 11.13 9.98 -1.48
C GLY A 22 10.37 9.00 -0.57
N ARG A 23 11.04 8.09 0.17
CA ARG A 23 10.36 7.23 1.16
C ARG A 23 9.84 8.04 2.34
N ALA A 24 10.65 8.96 2.84
CA ALA A 24 10.26 9.82 3.95
C ALA A 24 9.07 10.73 3.57
N ASP A 25 8.95 11.10 2.29
CA ASP A 25 7.85 11.92 1.79
C ASP A 25 6.54 11.13 1.69
N ILE A 26 6.55 9.91 1.16
CA ILE A 26 5.33 9.05 1.15
C ILE A 26 4.90 8.70 2.55
N CYS A 27 5.85 8.33 3.41
CA CYS A 27 5.56 8.02 4.79
C CYS A 27 4.89 9.24 5.47
N ARG A 28 5.37 10.46 5.25
CA ARG A 28 4.68 11.68 5.74
C ARG A 28 3.28 11.84 5.15
N LEU A 29 3.08 11.59 3.86
CA LEU A 29 1.76 11.70 3.21
C LEU A 29 0.72 10.74 3.80
N ILE A 30 1.13 9.50 4.13
CA ILE A 30 0.23 8.52 4.77
C ILE A 30 0.16 8.69 6.29
N GLY A 31 1.01 9.51 6.92
CA GLY A 31 1.13 9.64 8.38
C GLY A 31 2.00 8.58 9.06
N GLY A 32 2.86 7.87 8.33
CA GLY A 32 3.86 6.91 8.86
C GLY A 32 5.30 7.46 8.84
N ARG A 33 6.26 6.73 9.45
CA ARG A 33 7.71 6.96 9.23
C ARG A 33 8.32 5.77 8.48
N GLY A 34 9.21 6.05 7.53
CA GLY A 34 9.93 5.03 6.76
C GLY A 34 11.05 4.41 7.58
N THR A 35 11.05 3.09 7.75
CA THR A 35 12.18 2.38 8.34
C THR A 35 13.32 2.24 7.32
N ALA A 36 14.55 2.40 7.80
CA ALA A 36 15.76 2.11 7.02
C ALA A 36 15.82 0.61 6.66
N ALA A 37 16.50 0.32 5.56
CA ALA A 37 16.43 -0.94 4.83
C ALA A 37 16.86 -2.21 5.60
N GLY A 38 16.19 -3.33 5.26
CA GLY A 38 16.77 -4.67 5.32
C GLY A 38 16.49 -5.47 6.58
N ASP A 39 15.26 -5.99 6.72
CA ASP A 39 14.92 -7.32 7.28
C ASP A 39 13.38 -7.47 7.25
N PRO A 40 12.83 -8.71 7.15
CA PRO A 40 11.39 -8.92 7.29
C PRO A 40 10.94 -8.39 8.65
N LEU A 41 10.10 -7.35 8.63
CA LEU A 41 9.79 -6.58 9.84
C LEU A 41 9.00 -7.44 10.84
N PRO A 42 9.49 -7.63 12.09
CA PRO A 42 8.78 -8.38 13.11
C PRO A 42 7.54 -7.62 13.60
N ALA A 43 6.54 -8.33 14.12
CA ALA A 43 5.22 -7.83 14.56
C ALA A 43 5.25 -6.58 15.48
N SER A 44 6.39 -6.28 16.11
CA SER A 44 6.68 -5.05 16.87
C SER A 44 6.83 -3.76 16.04
N ALA A 45 6.94 -3.86 14.71
CA ALA A 45 7.04 -2.70 13.81
C ALA A 45 5.69 -2.03 13.53
N ALA A 46 4.59 -2.80 13.61
CA ALA A 46 3.23 -2.26 13.56
C ALA A 46 2.99 -1.25 14.70
N THR A 47 3.49 -1.55 15.90
CA THR A 47 3.43 -0.65 17.08
C THR A 47 4.16 0.68 16.87
N ARG A 48 5.25 0.70 16.09
CA ARG A 48 5.97 1.94 15.75
C ARG A 48 5.32 2.75 14.63
N LEU A 49 4.54 2.10 13.76
CA LEU A 49 3.64 2.78 12.82
C LEU A 49 2.46 3.45 13.55
N LEU A 50 1.97 2.81 14.62
CA LEU A 50 0.86 3.30 15.45
C LEU A 50 1.22 4.50 16.33
N ALA A 51 2.43 4.55 16.90
CA ALA A 51 2.86 5.66 17.78
C ALA A 51 3.16 6.99 17.05
N ALA A 52 3.12 7.02 15.72
CA ALA A 52 3.50 8.17 14.90
C ALA A 52 2.32 8.94 14.28
N SER A 53 1.09 8.70 14.75
CA SER A 53 -0.17 9.21 14.18
C SER A 53 -0.44 10.72 14.32
N ALA A 54 0.58 11.58 14.41
CA ALA A 54 0.40 13.00 14.74
C ALA A 54 1.41 13.93 14.06
N ALA A 55 1.69 13.74 12.77
CA ALA A 55 2.41 14.75 11.98
C ALA A 55 1.49 15.27 10.88
N GLU A 56 1.20 16.57 10.92
CA GLU A 56 0.42 17.34 9.96
C GLU A 56 0.92 17.09 8.52
N GLY A 57 0.26 16.16 7.83
CA GLY A 57 0.48 15.93 6.40
C GLY A 57 -0.35 16.94 5.62
N GLY A 58 0.30 17.78 4.81
CA GLY A 58 -0.39 18.71 3.92
C GLY A 58 -1.41 18.00 3.03
N ASP A 59 -2.46 18.73 2.64
CA ASP A 59 -3.57 18.17 1.85
C ASP A 59 -3.06 17.57 0.54
N VAL A 60 -3.08 16.23 0.41
CA VAL A 60 -2.58 15.54 -0.79
C VAL A 60 -3.32 15.97 -2.06
N ARG A 61 -4.54 16.50 -1.93
CA ARG A 61 -5.37 17.00 -3.05
C ARG A 61 -4.82 18.29 -3.63
N SER A 62 -3.99 19.02 -2.88
CA SER A 62 -3.27 20.20 -3.37
C SER A 62 -2.05 19.85 -4.21
N ILE A 63 -1.65 18.58 -4.27
CA ILE A 63 -0.52 18.09 -5.05
C ILE A 63 -1.03 17.61 -6.41
N ALA A 64 -0.41 18.09 -7.48
CA ALA A 64 -0.75 17.63 -8.83
C ALA A 64 -0.54 16.10 -8.95
N PRO A 65 -1.44 15.35 -9.61
CA PRO A 65 -1.33 13.89 -9.72
C PRO A 65 0.03 13.40 -10.23
N ASP A 66 0.60 14.04 -11.24
CA ASP A 66 1.90 13.69 -11.80
C ASP A 66 3.05 13.93 -10.79
N GLU A 67 2.94 14.99 -9.98
CA GLU A 67 3.89 15.24 -8.89
C GLU A 67 3.78 14.15 -7.82
N LEU A 68 2.55 13.74 -7.48
CA LEU A 68 2.30 12.67 -6.53
C LEU A 68 2.88 11.34 -7.02
N ILE A 69 2.68 10.97 -8.28
CA ILE A 69 3.30 9.80 -8.92
C ILE A 69 4.83 9.91 -8.87
N GLY A 70 5.39 11.09 -9.15
CA GLY A 70 6.83 11.34 -9.05
C GLY A 70 7.38 11.17 -7.63
N ARG A 71 6.61 11.57 -6.59
CA ARG A 71 6.94 11.27 -5.19
C ARG A 71 6.91 9.76 -4.92
N VAL A 72 5.93 9.05 -5.47
CA VAL A 72 5.84 7.59 -5.40
C VAL A 72 7.08 6.93 -6.01
N GLU A 73 7.50 7.39 -7.18
CA GLU A 73 8.65 6.86 -7.90
C GLU A 73 9.95 7.03 -7.10
N ARG A 74 10.22 8.24 -6.58
CA ARG A 74 11.43 8.54 -5.80
C ARG A 74 11.57 7.71 -4.52
N SER A 75 10.47 7.18 -3.98
CA SER A 75 10.51 6.27 -2.83
C SER A 75 10.98 4.85 -3.15
N GLY A 76 10.91 4.45 -4.43
CA GLY A 76 11.09 3.06 -4.82
C GLY A 76 10.05 2.12 -4.19
N LEU A 77 8.81 2.59 -3.96
CA LEU A 77 7.73 1.76 -3.45
C LEU A 77 7.32 0.72 -4.49
N ARG A 78 7.22 -0.53 -4.04
CA ARG A 78 6.89 -1.70 -4.85
C ARG A 78 5.67 -2.39 -4.26
N GLY A 79 4.90 -3.06 -5.11
CA GLY A 79 3.76 -3.88 -4.71
C GLY A 79 4.17 -4.95 -3.70
N ARG A 80 3.26 -5.24 -2.76
CA ARG A 80 3.50 -6.21 -1.67
C ARG A 80 2.76 -7.55 -1.86
N GLY A 81 1.95 -7.68 -2.92
CA GLY A 81 1.27 -8.92 -3.29
C GLY A 81 2.14 -9.91 -4.07
N GLY A 82 3.41 -10.12 -3.67
CA GLY A 82 4.29 -11.12 -4.27
C GLY A 82 5.07 -10.69 -5.53
N ALA A 83 4.42 -10.09 -6.54
CA ALA A 83 5.07 -9.74 -7.82
C ALA A 83 6.08 -8.58 -7.71
N GLY A 84 6.00 -7.76 -6.65
CA GLY A 84 6.95 -6.68 -6.42
C GLY A 84 6.95 -5.61 -7.52
N TYR A 85 5.88 -5.42 -8.28
CA TYR A 85 5.82 -4.46 -9.38
C TYR A 85 5.98 -3.00 -8.88
N PRO A 86 6.73 -2.11 -9.56
CA PRO A 86 6.88 -0.72 -9.13
C PRO A 86 5.54 0.03 -9.10
N LEU A 87 5.15 0.56 -7.94
CA LEU A 87 3.82 1.19 -7.77
C LEU A 87 3.66 2.41 -8.67
N ALA A 88 4.69 3.27 -8.77
CA ALA A 88 4.65 4.46 -9.60
C ALA A 88 4.37 4.14 -11.08
N LYS A 89 4.95 3.05 -11.61
CA LYS A 89 4.69 2.60 -12.98
C LYS A 89 3.24 2.16 -13.17
N LYS A 90 2.66 1.46 -12.18
CA LYS A 90 1.25 1.03 -12.23
C LYS A 90 0.32 2.24 -12.25
N LEU A 91 0.55 3.22 -11.36
CA LEU A 91 -0.24 4.45 -11.30
C LEU A 91 -0.13 5.27 -12.59
N ALA A 92 1.10 5.44 -13.12
CA ALA A 92 1.33 6.17 -14.37
C ALA A 92 0.64 5.50 -15.57
N ALA A 93 0.67 4.16 -15.66
CA ALA A 93 0.00 3.43 -16.73
C ALA A 93 -1.52 3.63 -16.70
N VAL A 94 -2.15 3.55 -15.52
CA VAL A 94 -3.58 3.83 -15.36
C VAL A 94 -3.89 5.26 -15.76
N ARG A 95 -3.15 6.24 -15.22
CA ARG A 95 -3.35 7.67 -15.49
C ARG A 95 -3.26 7.99 -16.98
N ALA A 96 -2.30 7.40 -17.69
CA ALA A 96 -2.14 7.57 -19.12
C ALA A 96 -3.26 6.93 -19.95
N ALA A 97 -3.88 5.85 -19.44
CA ALA A 97 -4.95 5.14 -20.14
C ALA A 97 -6.33 5.82 -20.00
N VAL A 98 -6.58 6.58 -18.92
CA VAL A 98 -7.89 7.19 -18.62
C VAL A 98 -8.46 8.04 -19.77
N PRO A 99 -7.71 8.95 -20.43
CA PRO A 99 -8.27 9.76 -21.51
C PRO A 99 -8.76 8.93 -22.70
N ALA A 100 -8.06 7.82 -23.00
CA ALA A 100 -8.39 6.95 -24.12
C ALA A 100 -9.47 5.91 -23.78
N SER A 101 -9.64 5.56 -22.49
CA SER A 101 -10.61 4.56 -22.07
C SER A 101 -12.05 5.10 -22.02
N GLY A 102 -12.22 6.41 -21.86
CA GLY A 102 -13.52 7.04 -21.64
C GLY A 102 -14.21 6.58 -20.36
N ARG A 103 -13.46 5.95 -19.43
CA ARG A 103 -13.95 5.41 -18.15
C ARG A 103 -13.23 6.08 -16.99
N GLU A 104 -13.98 6.35 -15.93
CA GLU A 104 -13.41 6.80 -14.66
C GLU A 104 -12.53 5.69 -14.06
N PRO A 105 -11.32 6.00 -13.57
CA PRO A 105 -10.48 5.01 -12.92
C PRO A 105 -11.05 4.63 -11.55
N LEU A 106 -10.81 3.38 -11.15
CA LEU A 106 -11.18 2.83 -9.85
C LEU A 106 -9.92 2.32 -9.15
N VAL A 107 -9.81 2.58 -7.85
CA VAL A 107 -8.75 1.98 -7.01
C VAL A 107 -9.32 0.82 -6.24
N VAL A 108 -8.69 -0.36 -6.35
CA VAL A 108 -9.04 -1.50 -5.51
C VAL A 108 -7.87 -1.83 -4.59
N VAL A 109 -8.08 -1.69 -3.28
CA VAL A 109 -7.19 -2.18 -2.24
C VAL A 109 -7.47 -3.66 -2.05
N ASN A 110 -6.59 -4.49 -2.59
CA ASN A 110 -6.66 -5.93 -2.39
C ASN A 110 -6.22 -6.28 -0.96
N ALA A 111 -7.20 -6.51 -0.09
CA ALA A 111 -7.04 -7.00 1.28
C ALA A 111 -7.58 -8.44 1.42
N TYR A 112 -7.58 -9.18 0.30
CA TYR A 112 -8.08 -10.54 0.22
C TYR A 112 -7.03 -11.53 0.75
N ASP A 113 -6.96 -11.68 2.07
CA ASP A 113 -6.13 -12.71 2.70
C ASP A 113 -6.86 -14.05 2.71
N ALA A 114 -6.48 -14.94 1.79
CA ALA A 114 -7.00 -16.29 1.75
C ALA A 114 -6.17 -17.31 2.56
N ASP A 115 -4.97 -16.96 2.97
CA ASP A 115 -4.18 -17.83 3.83
C ASP A 115 -4.53 -17.56 5.31
N PRO A 116 -5.15 -18.52 6.03
CA PRO A 116 -5.44 -18.33 7.45
C PRO A 116 -4.19 -18.14 8.30
N ASP A 117 -3.04 -18.67 7.87
CA ASP A 117 -1.78 -18.62 8.62
C ASP A 117 -1.00 -17.32 8.37
N SER A 118 -1.46 -16.48 7.43
CA SER A 118 -0.85 -15.19 7.09
C SER A 118 -1.88 -14.05 6.97
N PRO A 119 -2.57 -13.66 8.06
CA PRO A 119 -3.62 -12.63 8.05
C PRO A 119 -3.05 -11.20 8.07
N LEU A 120 -2.05 -10.91 7.24
CA LEU A 120 -1.33 -9.64 7.25
C LEU A 120 -2.25 -8.44 6.95
N SER A 121 -3.07 -8.54 5.90
CA SER A 121 -4.03 -7.50 5.50
C SER A 121 -5.09 -7.29 6.56
N GLN A 122 -5.60 -8.38 7.14
CA GLN A 122 -6.56 -8.30 8.26
C GLN A 122 -5.94 -7.57 9.46
N THR A 123 -4.72 -7.94 9.84
CA THR A 123 -3.97 -7.30 10.93
C THR A 123 -3.73 -5.81 10.65
N LEU A 124 -3.42 -5.44 9.41
CA LEU A 124 -3.21 -4.04 9.02
C LEU A 124 -4.51 -3.23 9.08
N ILE A 125 -5.64 -3.80 8.67
CA ILE A 125 -6.94 -3.13 8.75
C ILE A 125 -7.34 -2.95 10.21
N GLU A 126 -7.24 -3.99 11.04
CA GLU A 126 -7.62 -3.93 12.46
C GLU A 126 -6.78 -2.94 13.26
N ARG A 127 -5.48 -2.86 12.97
CA ARG A 127 -4.57 -2.00 13.74
C ARG A 127 -4.46 -0.60 13.15
N THR A 128 -4.42 -0.47 11.83
CA THR A 128 -4.04 0.76 11.13
C THR A 128 -5.05 1.17 10.06
N LEU A 129 -6.33 0.99 10.36
CA LEU A 129 -7.44 1.22 9.43
C LEU A 129 -7.37 2.53 8.65
N LEU A 130 -7.22 3.64 9.37
CA LEU A 130 -7.14 4.97 8.76
C LEU A 130 -5.90 5.13 7.86
N LEU A 131 -4.80 4.42 8.13
CA LEU A 131 -3.62 4.45 7.25
C LEU A 131 -3.90 3.71 5.94
N VAL A 132 -4.62 2.59 6.00
CA VAL A 132 -5.06 1.85 4.80
C VAL A 132 -5.99 2.71 3.96
N ALA A 133 -7.01 3.32 4.59
CA ALA A 133 -7.95 4.22 3.91
C ALA A 133 -7.26 5.46 3.31
N LYS A 134 -6.33 6.08 4.04
CA LYS A 134 -5.50 7.19 3.51
C LYS A 134 -4.66 6.76 2.33
N GLY A 135 -4.05 5.58 2.38
CA GLY A 135 -3.31 5.00 1.25
C GLY A 135 -4.18 4.84 0.01
N ALA A 136 -5.42 4.35 0.20
CA ALA A 136 -6.41 4.22 -0.87
C ALA A 136 -6.77 5.58 -1.49
N MET A 137 -7.08 6.57 -0.65
CA MET A 137 -7.36 7.95 -1.07
C MET A 137 -6.19 8.55 -1.86
N ILE A 138 -4.95 8.39 -1.39
CA ILE A 138 -3.75 8.92 -2.07
C ILE A 138 -3.58 8.27 -3.45
N ALA A 139 -3.76 6.95 -3.55
CA ALA A 139 -3.72 6.25 -4.83
C ALA A 139 -4.83 6.73 -5.77
N ALA A 140 -6.04 6.97 -5.24
CA ALA A 140 -7.17 7.48 -6.01
C ALA A 140 -6.89 8.87 -6.57
N VAL A 141 -6.40 9.80 -5.73
CA VAL A 141 -5.97 11.14 -6.17
C VAL A 141 -4.90 11.07 -7.26
N ALA A 142 -3.93 10.15 -7.13
CA ALA A 142 -2.85 9.99 -8.11
C ALA A 142 -3.34 9.58 -9.51
N VAL A 143 -4.41 8.79 -9.60
CA VAL A 143 -4.97 8.37 -10.89
C VAL A 143 -6.17 9.21 -11.35
N GLY A 144 -6.72 10.03 -10.44
CA GLY A 144 -7.94 10.81 -10.65
C GLY A 144 -9.23 10.04 -10.37
N ALA A 145 -9.18 8.98 -9.56
CA ALA A 145 -10.36 8.21 -9.17
C ALA A 145 -11.16 8.94 -8.10
N ARG A 146 -12.48 8.84 -8.19
CA ARG A 146 -13.43 9.32 -7.16
C ARG A 146 -13.84 8.23 -6.18
N GLU A 147 -13.54 6.98 -6.52
CA GLU A 147 -13.94 5.80 -5.77
C GLU A 147 -12.75 4.89 -5.48
N ALA A 148 -12.77 4.28 -4.30
CA ALA A 148 -11.87 3.23 -3.92
C ALA A 148 -12.64 2.09 -3.22
N ILE A 149 -12.29 0.84 -3.53
CA ILE A 149 -12.88 -0.35 -2.93
C ILE A 149 -11.83 -1.05 -2.09
N ILE A 150 -12.15 -1.38 -0.85
CA ILE A 150 -11.37 -2.32 -0.04
C ILE A 150 -11.98 -3.71 -0.25
N TYR A 151 -11.27 -4.55 -1.00
CA TYR A 151 -11.72 -5.89 -1.36
C TYR A 151 -11.21 -6.92 -0.35
N MET A 152 -12.13 -7.61 0.32
CA MET A 152 -11.83 -8.45 1.49
C MET A 152 -12.26 -9.90 1.28
N HIS A 153 -11.54 -10.82 1.90
CA HIS A 153 -11.96 -12.23 1.99
C HIS A 153 -13.11 -12.35 3.02
N PRO A 154 -14.17 -13.17 2.78
CA PRO A 154 -15.31 -13.33 3.71
C PRO A 154 -14.95 -13.63 5.17
N ARG A 155 -13.88 -14.40 5.40
CA ARG A 155 -13.33 -14.69 6.74
C ARG A 155 -12.86 -13.47 7.54
N ALA A 156 -12.57 -12.34 6.90
CA ALA A 156 -12.09 -11.12 7.56
C ALA A 156 -13.22 -10.32 8.23
N GLU A 157 -14.22 -11.00 8.82
CA GLU A 157 -15.47 -10.42 9.30
C GLU A 157 -15.25 -9.37 10.42
N ALA A 158 -14.33 -9.65 11.35
CA ALA A 158 -14.02 -8.72 12.44
C ALA A 158 -13.40 -7.42 11.90
N ALA A 159 -12.39 -7.55 11.03
CA ALA A 159 -11.76 -6.42 10.34
C ALA A 159 -12.77 -5.63 9.49
N ARG A 160 -13.68 -6.32 8.78
CA ARG A 160 -14.74 -5.71 7.98
C ARG A 160 -15.67 -4.86 8.84
N ARG A 161 -16.17 -5.38 9.95
CA ARG A 161 -17.06 -4.63 10.86
C ARG A 161 -16.39 -3.41 11.45
N ALA A 162 -15.10 -3.51 11.80
CA ALA A 162 -14.33 -2.37 12.27
C ALA A 162 -14.23 -1.28 11.17
N LEU A 163 -13.97 -1.69 9.94
CA LEU A 163 -13.90 -0.80 8.78
C LEU A 163 -15.24 -0.13 8.48
N GLU A 164 -16.34 -0.87 8.50
CA GLU A 164 -17.69 -0.32 8.27
C GLU A 164 -18.06 0.73 9.30
N LYS A 165 -17.74 0.48 10.58
CA LYS A 165 -18.00 1.43 11.65
C LYS A 165 -17.23 2.74 11.42
N GLU A 166 -15.93 2.65 11.14
CA GLU A 166 -15.08 3.82 10.93
C GLU A 166 -15.45 4.59 9.65
N LEU A 167 -15.73 3.88 8.55
CA LEU A 167 -16.21 4.50 7.32
C LEU A 167 -17.56 5.20 7.54
N GLY A 168 -18.46 4.60 8.33
CA GLY A 168 -19.73 5.23 8.70
C GLY A 168 -19.56 6.58 9.43
N MET A 169 -18.51 6.73 10.25
CA MET A 169 -18.21 7.99 10.95
C MET A 169 -17.73 9.10 10.01
N ILE A 170 -17.20 8.75 8.84
CA ILE A 170 -16.73 9.70 7.81
C ILE A 170 -17.63 9.69 6.57
N GLU A 171 -18.84 9.15 6.67
CA GLU A 171 -19.81 9.03 5.56
C GLU A 171 -19.22 8.33 4.32
N GLY A 172 -18.28 7.41 4.54
CA GLY A 172 -17.54 6.71 3.48
C GLY A 172 -16.64 7.62 2.65
N SER A 173 -16.45 8.90 2.99
CA SER A 173 -15.67 9.85 2.20
C SER A 173 -14.42 10.28 2.94
N LEU A 174 -13.27 10.06 2.31
CA LEU A 174 -11.99 10.57 2.80
C LEU A 174 -11.36 11.45 1.73
N GLY A 175 -11.21 12.75 2.03
CA GLY A 175 -10.66 13.69 1.06
C GLY A 175 -11.50 13.83 -0.23
N GLY A 176 -12.79 13.50 -0.20
CA GLY A 176 -13.65 13.52 -1.40
C GLY A 176 -13.54 12.27 -2.27
N VAL A 177 -12.83 11.23 -1.82
CA VAL A 177 -12.84 9.89 -2.41
C VAL A 177 -13.83 9.03 -1.61
N LEU A 178 -14.80 8.44 -2.30
CA LEU A 178 -15.73 7.47 -1.71
C LEU A 178 -15.02 6.13 -1.54
N ILE A 179 -15.00 5.63 -0.31
CA ILE A 179 -14.39 4.36 0.08
C ILE A 179 -15.50 3.41 0.47
N SER A 180 -15.60 2.30 -0.26
CA SER A 180 -16.55 1.22 0.01
C SER A 180 -15.81 -0.10 0.24
N ILE A 181 -16.56 -1.11 0.69
CA ILE A 181 -16.04 -2.44 0.95
C ILE A 181 -16.73 -3.41 -0.01
N ALA A 182 -15.95 -4.28 -0.63
CA ALA A 182 -16.45 -5.42 -1.39
C ALA A 182 -15.96 -6.72 -0.76
N VAL A 183 -16.83 -7.72 -0.68
CA VAL A 183 -16.50 -9.04 -0.14
C VAL A 183 -16.42 -10.02 -1.30
N GLY A 184 -15.28 -10.70 -1.44
CA GLY A 184 -15.07 -11.68 -2.49
C GLY A 184 -15.79 -13.02 -2.25
N PRO A 185 -15.67 -13.97 -3.19
CA PRO A 185 -16.41 -15.23 -3.14
C PRO A 185 -15.86 -16.26 -2.12
N GLY A 186 -14.75 -15.95 -1.45
CA GLY A 186 -13.98 -16.91 -0.66
C GLY A 186 -13.10 -17.85 -1.50
N GLY A 187 -12.37 -18.74 -0.84
CA GLY A 187 -11.37 -19.61 -1.47
C GLY A 187 -10.03 -18.91 -1.74
N PHE A 188 -9.05 -19.63 -2.26
CA PHE A 188 -7.69 -19.09 -2.45
C PHE A 188 -7.53 -18.22 -3.70
N MET A 189 -8.23 -18.55 -4.80
CA MET A 189 -8.04 -17.87 -6.08
C MET A 189 -8.77 -16.52 -6.21
N GLY A 190 -9.69 -16.20 -5.29
CA GLY A 190 -10.46 -14.94 -5.36
C GLY A 190 -9.60 -13.69 -5.21
N GLY A 191 -8.36 -13.81 -4.71
CA GLY A 191 -7.44 -12.68 -4.52
C GLY A 191 -6.59 -12.33 -5.75
N GLU A 192 -6.62 -13.14 -6.81
CA GLU A 192 -5.88 -12.86 -8.04
C GLU A 192 -6.44 -11.63 -8.76
N GLU A 193 -5.57 -10.76 -9.28
CA GLU A 193 -5.98 -9.49 -9.91
C GLU A 193 -6.97 -9.71 -11.06
N SER A 194 -6.75 -10.73 -11.89
CA SER A 194 -7.66 -11.08 -12.98
C SER A 194 -9.00 -11.63 -12.50
N ALA A 195 -9.02 -12.39 -11.39
CA ALA A 195 -10.27 -12.89 -10.82
C ALA A 195 -11.09 -11.74 -10.24
N LEU A 196 -10.43 -10.84 -9.52
CA LEU A 196 -11.02 -9.62 -8.96
C LEU A 196 -11.64 -8.73 -10.04
N MET A 197 -10.94 -8.49 -11.16
CA MET A 197 -11.46 -7.65 -12.26
C MET A 197 -12.70 -8.22 -12.96
N ASN A 198 -12.97 -9.52 -12.85
CA ASN A 198 -14.19 -10.13 -13.41
C ASN A 198 -15.37 -10.07 -12.42
N LEU A 199 -15.11 -9.77 -11.15
CA LEU A 199 -16.09 -9.75 -10.06
C LEU A 199 -16.62 -8.35 -9.75
N LEU A 200 -15.84 -7.31 -10.06
CA LEU A 200 -16.17 -5.89 -9.84
C LEU A 200 -16.46 -5.21 -11.17
#